data_AF-A0A6J7EA87-F1
#
_entry.id   AF-A0A6J7EA87-F1
#
_cell.length_a   1.000
_cell.length_b   1.000
_cell.length_c   1.000
_cell.angle_alpha   90.00
_cell.angle_beta   90.00
_cell.angle_gamma   90.00
#
_symmetry.space_group_name_H-M   'P 1'
#
loop_
_entity.id
_entity.type
_entity.pdbx_description
1 polymer ?
#
loop_
_entity_poly.entity_id
_entity_poly.type
_entity_poly.pdbx_seq_one_letter_code
_entity_poly.pdbx_strand_id
1 'polypeptide(L)'
;MPGALDLPFFRDGVAEVLLLSVAAGVLGTWVVLRGLAFLSHAVGTATFPGLVLADGLGFSAVLGALGAAVLVAGLMGALAGRRRTGPDSIIALVLAAALAAGIVLASDVFDSGASIDRLLFGSLLLIDAADLRFAAFAALAALAGSLLLGPRWLADGFAGRGLGPAARDVVLVLLIAFVTVASLAAVGALLATVLLVVPAATTRLLTARMRTWQLSTIVLAALEGVGGMWLAFEADVPPGAAIAVIAVGVFILAALLRAAVARRPRGLATAALAVLGALLLAGCGATAQSDGRPLVVATTTQLADIAAAIGEPDVAVHSILRRNSDAHEYEPRPSDVRAVAGAEAVLISGLGFDAWAGEIVKASGTNAPVINAGAAATAGAGADMQDPHWWLDPAAGLRATEAVEAALIRAAPGARAAISARASAYRARLSRLDAAIRECIARVPARERRIVTDHDALGRFTRRYGIDVVGVVMPAAVSRAQASAGDLATLEREIRRAGVRVVFPEAGLSSSVAQRIAVDSDAAVGDALHADALGPEGSRSGTYLGMLAANADALARGMSAGGVSCEVDA
;
A
#
# COMPACT_ATOMS: atom_id res chain seq x y z
N MET A 1 6.39 9.93 -21.89
CA MET A 1 6.19 9.88 -20.42
C MET A 1 7.38 10.57 -19.76
N PRO A 2 7.18 11.28 -18.62
CA PRO A 2 8.25 11.96 -17.90
C PRO A 2 9.32 10.99 -17.42
N GLY A 3 10.58 11.43 -17.42
CA GLY A 3 11.69 10.65 -16.87
C GLY A 3 11.68 10.66 -15.34
N ALA A 4 12.49 9.79 -14.70
CA ALA A 4 12.56 9.70 -13.24
C ALA A 4 12.85 11.06 -12.58
N LEU A 5 13.83 11.79 -13.11
CA LEU A 5 14.22 13.11 -12.60
C LEU A 5 13.22 14.21 -12.90
N ASP A 6 12.15 13.97 -13.68
CA ASP A 6 11.11 14.98 -13.92
C ASP A 6 10.03 14.95 -12.83
N LEU A 7 9.94 13.84 -12.10
CA LEU A 7 8.85 13.57 -11.16
C LEU A 7 9.21 14.04 -9.73
N PRO A 8 8.33 14.80 -9.05
CA PRO A 8 8.57 15.28 -7.69
C PRO A 8 8.90 14.15 -6.72
N PHE A 9 8.09 13.08 -6.69
CA PHE A 9 8.30 11.97 -5.74
C PHE A 9 9.71 11.35 -5.85
N PHE A 10 10.26 11.25 -7.06
CA PHE A 10 11.57 10.65 -7.25
C PHE A 10 12.68 11.58 -6.73
N ARG A 11 12.55 12.89 -6.98
CA ARG A 11 13.49 13.90 -6.45
C ARG A 11 13.44 13.96 -4.93
N ASP A 12 12.25 13.99 -4.37
CA ASP A 12 12.02 14.07 -2.93
C ASP A 12 12.48 12.77 -2.24
N GLY A 13 12.18 11.61 -2.83
CA GLY A 13 12.68 10.32 -2.36
C GLY A 13 14.20 10.21 -2.37
N VAL A 14 14.87 10.66 -3.44
CA VAL A 14 16.34 10.74 -3.49
C VAL A 14 16.88 11.69 -2.43
N ALA A 15 16.28 12.87 -2.26
CA ALA A 15 16.71 13.84 -1.26
C ALA A 15 16.59 13.27 0.17
N GLU A 16 15.47 12.60 0.48
CA GLU A 16 15.26 11.96 1.79
C GLU A 16 16.29 10.86 2.06
N VAL A 17 16.50 9.98 1.09
CA VAL A 17 17.50 8.91 1.18
C VAL A 17 18.90 9.48 1.43
N LEU A 18 19.28 10.58 0.76
CA LEU A 18 20.58 11.22 0.96
C LEU A 18 20.71 11.82 2.36
N LEU A 19 19.64 12.45 2.88
CA LEU A 19 19.62 12.97 4.25
C LEU A 19 19.73 11.84 5.29
N LEU A 20 18.92 10.80 5.14
CA LEU A 20 18.93 9.63 6.02
C LEU A 20 20.26 8.87 5.95
N SER A 21 20.94 8.85 4.80
CA SER A 21 22.27 8.21 4.64
C SER A 21 23.34 8.85 5.53
N VAL A 22 23.23 10.14 5.83
CA VAL A 22 24.13 10.82 6.78
C VAL A 22 23.87 10.31 8.19
N ALA A 23 22.61 10.29 8.62
CA ALA A 23 22.23 9.81 9.94
C ALA A 23 22.59 8.32 10.12
N ALA A 24 22.23 7.51 9.13
CA ALA A 24 22.47 6.07 9.10
C ALA A 24 23.96 5.74 9.03
N GLY A 25 24.74 6.47 8.22
CA GLY A 25 26.17 6.23 8.13
C GLY A 25 26.95 6.59 9.39
N VAL A 26 26.47 7.57 10.16
CA VAL A 26 27.07 7.92 11.45
C VAL A 26 26.62 6.95 12.54
N LEU A 27 25.30 6.86 12.81
CA LEU A 27 24.78 6.03 13.90
C LEU A 27 24.91 4.54 13.63
N GLY A 28 24.76 4.09 12.38
CA GLY A 28 24.93 2.71 11.98
C GLY A 28 26.29 2.13 12.38
N THR A 29 27.36 2.93 12.30
CA THR A 29 28.68 2.49 12.79
C THR A 29 28.71 2.27 14.29
N TRP A 30 28.04 3.11 15.08
CA TRP A 30 27.90 2.92 16.53
C TRP A 30 27.02 1.73 16.86
N VAL A 31 25.94 1.54 16.12
CA VAL A 31 25.04 0.39 16.23
C VAL A 31 25.80 -0.91 16.01
N VAL A 32 26.59 -1.01 14.94
CA VAL A 32 27.41 -2.19 14.64
C VAL A 32 28.55 -2.36 15.67
N LEU A 33 29.23 -1.27 16.05
CA LEU A 33 30.36 -1.33 16.99
C LEU A 33 29.95 -1.84 18.38
N ARG A 34 28.77 -1.43 18.86
CA ARG A 34 28.28 -1.76 20.20
C ARG A 34 27.31 -2.94 20.22
N GLY A 35 27.09 -3.61 19.08
CA GLY A 35 26.16 -4.75 19.00
C GLY A 35 24.70 -4.37 19.20
N LEU A 36 24.30 -3.14 18.89
CA LEU A 36 22.95 -2.62 19.09
C LEU A 36 22.01 -2.87 17.88
N ALA A 37 22.41 -3.71 16.93
CA ALA A 37 21.61 -3.98 15.72
C ALA A 37 20.21 -4.52 16.06
N PHE A 38 20.14 -5.45 17.01
CA PHE A 38 18.87 -6.01 17.47
C PHE A 38 18.01 -4.98 18.22
N LEU A 39 18.63 -4.12 19.02
CA LEU A 39 17.96 -2.99 19.69
C LEU A 39 17.35 -2.04 18.66
N SER A 40 18.10 -1.67 17.62
CA SER A 40 17.63 -0.79 16.55
C SER A 40 16.39 -1.35 15.85
N HIS A 41 16.39 -2.65 15.56
CA HIS A 41 15.22 -3.33 14.98
C HIS A 41 14.03 -3.35 15.93
N ALA A 42 14.26 -3.72 17.20
CA ALA A 42 13.21 -3.78 18.18
C ALA A 42 12.55 -2.41 18.41
N VAL A 43 13.34 -1.33 18.44
CA VAL A 43 12.81 0.03 18.57
C VAL A 43 11.95 0.42 17.38
N GLY A 44 12.38 0.13 16.14
CA GLY A 44 11.61 0.43 14.94
C GLY A 44 10.26 -0.28 14.93
N THR A 45 10.26 -1.60 15.15
CA THR A 45 9.04 -2.39 15.18
C THR A 45 8.13 -2.03 16.37
N ALA A 46 8.71 -1.67 17.52
CA ALA A 46 7.95 -1.28 18.70
C ALA A 46 7.37 0.14 18.64
N THR A 47 7.60 0.89 17.54
CA THR A 47 6.87 2.15 17.29
C THR A 47 5.42 1.95 16.86
N PHE A 48 5.10 0.75 16.36
CA PHE A 48 3.79 0.39 15.83
C PHE A 48 2.60 0.78 16.74
N PRO A 49 2.60 0.49 18.07
CA PRO A 49 1.49 0.89 18.94
C PRO A 49 1.31 2.40 19.03
N GLY A 50 2.42 3.15 18.97
CA GLY A 50 2.38 4.61 18.97
C GLY A 50 1.78 5.17 17.69
N LEU A 51 2.06 4.55 16.55
CA LEU A 51 1.47 4.91 15.26
C LEU A 51 -0.04 4.67 15.24
N VAL A 52 -0.48 3.51 15.73
CA VAL A 52 -1.92 3.17 15.83
C VAL A 52 -2.66 4.11 16.78
N LEU A 53 -2.05 4.44 17.94
CA LEU A 53 -2.63 5.42 18.87
C LEU A 53 -2.74 6.81 18.27
N ALA A 54 -1.74 7.24 17.49
CA ALA A 54 -1.74 8.53 16.84
C ALA A 54 -2.89 8.66 15.84
N ASP A 55 -3.10 7.60 15.05
CA ASP A 55 -4.19 7.53 14.08
C ASP A 55 -5.56 7.54 14.77
N GLY A 56 -5.78 6.63 15.74
CA GLY A 56 -7.05 6.52 16.45
C GLY A 56 -7.42 7.75 17.30
N LEU A 57 -6.44 8.54 17.76
CA LEU A 57 -6.67 9.78 18.52
C LEU A 57 -6.55 11.05 17.67
N GLY A 58 -6.26 10.93 16.37
CA GLY A 58 -6.17 12.05 15.44
C GLY A 58 -5.01 13.02 15.69
N PHE A 59 -3.85 12.54 16.16
CA PHE A 59 -2.64 13.36 16.32
C PHE A 59 -1.47 12.86 15.45
N SER A 60 -0.35 13.58 15.47
CA SER A 60 0.79 13.28 14.58
C SER A 60 1.38 11.88 14.80
N ALA A 61 1.42 11.09 13.72
CA ALA A 61 2.05 9.77 13.67
C ALA A 61 3.51 9.79 14.15
N VAL A 62 4.29 10.82 13.77
CA VAL A 62 5.68 11.00 14.20
C VAL A 62 5.78 11.12 15.72
N LEU A 63 4.88 11.88 16.35
CA LEU A 63 4.85 12.02 17.81
C LEU A 63 4.48 10.70 18.49
N GLY A 64 3.52 9.95 17.92
CA GLY A 64 3.14 8.64 18.41
C GLY A 64 4.30 7.64 18.35
N ALA A 65 4.97 7.55 17.19
CA ALA A 65 6.12 6.70 16.97
C ALA A 65 7.29 7.06 17.88
N LEU A 66 7.63 8.35 18.01
CA LEU A 66 8.67 8.82 18.93
C LEU A 66 8.35 8.49 20.38
N GLY A 67 7.10 8.72 20.81
CA GLY A 67 6.65 8.42 22.17
C GLY A 67 6.81 6.93 22.50
N ALA A 68 6.36 6.05 21.60
CA ALA A 68 6.53 4.61 21.74
C ALA A 68 8.00 4.19 21.73
N ALA A 69 8.81 4.73 20.81
CA ALA A 69 10.23 4.43 20.70
C ALA A 69 11.00 4.79 21.99
N VAL A 70 10.71 5.97 22.56
CA VAL A 70 11.32 6.46 23.81
C VAL A 70 10.88 5.60 25.00
N LEU A 71 9.59 5.27 25.09
CA LEU A 71 9.05 4.40 26.14
C LEU A 71 9.74 3.02 26.13
N VAL A 72 9.84 2.41 24.95
CA VAL A 72 10.43 1.09 24.75
C VAL A 72 11.93 1.10 25.04
N ALA A 73 12.65 2.09 24.53
CA ALA A 73 14.07 2.29 24.82
C ALA A 73 14.33 2.45 26.33
N GLY A 74 13.50 3.25 27.01
CA GLY A 74 13.57 3.46 28.46
C GLY A 74 13.30 2.17 29.25
N LEU A 75 12.28 1.40 28.85
CA LEU A 75 11.93 0.13 29.48
C LEU A 75 13.05 -0.89 29.33
N MET A 76 13.63 -1.01 28.14
CA MET A 76 14.79 -1.90 27.89
C MET A 76 15.99 -1.50 28.74
N GLY A 77 16.30 -0.20 28.83
CA GLY A 77 17.39 0.30 29.69
C GLY A 77 17.17 0.02 31.18
N ALA A 78 15.94 0.22 31.67
CA ALA A 78 15.59 -0.05 33.07
C ALA A 78 15.65 -1.55 33.43
N LEU A 79 15.25 -2.43 32.49
CA LEU A 79 15.26 -3.87 32.68
C LEU A 79 16.66 -4.47 32.52
N ALA A 80 17.48 -3.95 31.61
CA ALA A 80 18.86 -4.42 31.39
C ALA A 80 19.76 -4.23 32.63
N GLY A 81 19.43 -3.28 33.51
CA GLY A 81 20.12 -3.09 34.80
C GLY A 81 19.87 -4.22 35.83
N ARG A 82 18.88 -5.09 35.60
CA ARG A 82 18.52 -6.19 36.52
C ARG A 82 19.20 -7.49 36.09
N ARG A 83 20.26 -7.89 36.82
CA ARG A 83 21.25 -8.95 36.50
C ARG A 83 20.73 -10.40 36.31
N ARG A 84 19.42 -10.65 36.20
CA ARG A 84 18.85 -12.02 36.18
C ARG A 84 18.45 -12.54 34.80
N THR A 85 18.34 -11.67 33.79
CA THR A 85 17.93 -12.06 32.42
C THR A 85 18.90 -11.51 31.39
N GLY A 86 19.16 -12.27 30.33
CA GLY A 86 20.02 -11.82 29.22
C GLY A 86 19.40 -10.63 28.48
N PRO A 87 20.23 -9.69 27.97
CA PRO A 87 19.74 -8.50 27.28
C PRO A 87 18.86 -8.83 26.06
N ASP A 88 19.19 -9.88 25.31
CA ASP A 88 18.43 -10.30 24.13
C ASP A 88 17.01 -10.78 24.49
N SER A 89 16.85 -11.48 25.62
CA SER A 89 15.55 -11.95 26.11
C SER A 89 14.64 -10.79 26.53
N ILE A 90 15.22 -9.74 27.14
CA ILE A 90 14.49 -8.53 27.51
C ILE A 90 13.97 -7.82 26.26
N ILE A 91 14.85 -7.67 25.24
CA ILE A 91 14.46 -7.04 23.98
C ILE A 91 13.32 -7.81 23.32
N ALA A 92 13.43 -9.15 23.25
CA ALA A 92 12.39 -10.00 22.67
C ALA A 92 11.05 -9.88 23.42
N LEU A 93 11.07 -9.87 24.76
CA LEU A 93 9.86 -9.75 25.58
C LEU A 93 9.17 -8.39 25.41
N VAL A 94 9.95 -7.30 25.46
CA VAL A 94 9.43 -5.95 25.29
C VAL A 94 8.86 -5.76 23.88
N LEU A 95 9.55 -6.28 22.86
CA LEU A 95 9.08 -6.24 21.48
C LEU A 95 7.76 -7.02 21.31
N ALA A 96 7.67 -8.23 21.87
CA ALA A 96 6.44 -9.02 21.83
C ALA A 96 5.27 -8.30 22.54
N ALA A 97 5.52 -7.69 23.70
CA ALA A 97 4.52 -6.92 24.42
C ALA A 97 4.06 -5.67 23.64
N ALA A 98 5.00 -4.95 23.02
CA ALA A 98 4.68 -3.80 22.18
C ALA A 98 3.84 -4.22 20.97
N LEU A 99 4.26 -5.24 20.23
CA LEU A 99 3.48 -5.76 19.08
C LEU A 99 2.08 -6.22 19.48
N ALA A 100 1.95 -6.98 20.58
CA ALA A 100 0.66 -7.40 21.09
C ALA A 100 -0.24 -6.20 21.44
N ALA A 101 0.32 -5.18 22.10
CA ALA A 101 -0.41 -3.95 22.39
C ALA A 101 -0.86 -3.22 21.12
N GLY A 102 0.02 -3.11 20.12
CA GLY A 102 -0.30 -2.48 18.85
C GLY A 102 -1.40 -3.21 18.08
N ILE A 103 -1.36 -4.56 18.05
CA ILE A 103 -2.40 -5.38 17.40
C ILE A 103 -3.74 -5.21 18.12
N VAL A 104 -3.74 -5.20 19.46
CA VAL A 104 -4.96 -4.96 20.25
C VAL A 104 -5.53 -3.57 19.98
N LEU A 105 -4.68 -2.55 19.87
CA LEU A 105 -5.09 -1.18 19.55
C LEU A 105 -5.60 -1.04 18.11
N ALA A 106 -5.03 -1.80 17.17
CA ALA A 106 -5.40 -1.75 15.76
C ALA A 106 -6.69 -2.55 15.46
N SER A 107 -7.09 -3.44 16.38
CA SER A 107 -8.29 -4.25 16.25
C SER A 107 -9.55 -3.39 16.20
N ASP A 108 -10.54 -3.84 15.44
CA ASP A 108 -11.87 -3.23 15.25
C ASP A 108 -12.63 -2.92 16.55
N VAL A 109 -12.19 -3.44 17.70
CA VAL A 109 -12.67 -3.00 19.04
C VAL A 109 -12.50 -1.49 19.23
N PHE A 110 -11.53 -0.85 18.57
CA PHE A 110 -11.27 0.59 18.65
C PHE A 110 -11.56 1.36 17.35
N ASP A 111 -12.13 0.72 16.33
CA ASP A 111 -12.55 1.32 15.05
C ASP A 111 -11.45 2.19 14.39
N SER A 112 -10.18 1.79 14.53
CA SER A 112 -9.04 2.68 14.31
C SER A 112 -8.77 3.02 12.84
N GLY A 113 -9.26 2.24 11.87
CA GLY A 113 -9.04 2.47 10.43
C GLY A 113 -7.56 2.47 9.97
N ALA A 114 -6.63 2.17 10.86
CA ALA A 114 -5.20 2.34 10.64
C ALA A 114 -4.68 1.39 9.54
N SER A 115 -4.09 1.96 8.48
CA SER A 115 -3.44 1.18 7.42
C SER A 115 -2.11 0.59 7.91
N ILE A 116 -2.20 -0.55 8.60
CA ILE A 116 -1.07 -1.29 9.21
C ILE A 116 0.09 -1.45 8.21
N ASP A 117 -0.20 -1.77 6.96
CA ASP A 117 0.83 -2.01 5.94
C ASP A 117 1.67 -0.78 5.64
N ARG A 118 1.06 0.40 5.52
CA ARG A 118 1.79 1.66 5.31
C ARG A 118 2.70 1.99 6.50
N LEU A 119 2.23 1.69 7.71
CA LEU A 119 2.97 1.91 8.94
C LEU A 119 4.16 0.94 9.09
N LEU A 120 4.04 -0.27 8.55
CA LEU A 120 5.08 -1.30 8.63
C LEU A 120 6.11 -1.23 7.49
N PHE A 121 5.67 -0.90 6.27
CA PHE A 121 6.50 -0.94 5.05
C PHE A 121 6.94 0.44 4.54
N GLY A 122 6.33 1.54 5.02
CA GLY A 122 6.64 2.91 4.57
C GLY A 122 6.26 3.14 3.10
N SER A 123 6.37 4.38 2.61
CA SER A 123 6.18 4.66 1.18
C SER A 123 7.03 5.85 0.74
N LEU A 124 8.17 5.54 0.07
CA LEU A 124 9.02 6.54 -0.59
C LEU A 124 8.33 7.33 -1.70
N LEU A 125 7.13 6.90 -2.14
CA LEU A 125 6.33 7.65 -3.12
C LEU A 125 5.67 8.91 -2.52
N LEU A 126 5.65 9.00 -1.18
CA LEU A 126 4.73 9.84 -0.43
C LEU A 126 5.39 10.89 0.47
N ILE A 127 6.70 11.09 0.27
CA ILE A 127 7.51 12.03 1.05
C ILE A 127 7.03 13.47 0.83
N ASP A 128 6.86 14.19 1.94
CA ASP A 128 6.57 15.62 1.91
C ASP A 128 7.69 16.48 2.52
N ALA A 129 7.49 17.80 2.51
CA ALA A 129 8.47 18.75 3.03
C ALA A 129 8.68 18.65 4.56
N ALA A 130 7.72 18.10 5.32
CA ALA A 130 7.89 17.83 6.74
C ALA A 130 8.81 16.62 6.95
N ASP A 131 8.66 15.57 6.15
CA ASP A 131 9.53 14.38 6.19
C ASP A 131 10.98 14.75 5.88
N LEU A 132 11.22 15.52 4.81
CA LEU A 132 12.55 16.03 4.46
C LEU A 132 13.18 16.87 5.59
N ARG A 133 12.39 17.74 6.23
CA ARG A 133 12.87 18.54 7.37
C ARG A 133 13.18 17.66 8.57
N PHE A 134 12.37 16.64 8.82
CA PHE A 134 12.56 15.70 9.92
C PHE A 134 13.81 14.84 9.70
N ALA A 135 14.01 14.31 8.49
CA ALA A 135 15.22 13.59 8.09
C ALA A 135 16.47 14.47 8.19
N ALA A 136 16.41 15.73 7.74
CA ALA A 136 17.51 16.68 7.88
C ALA A 136 17.86 16.96 9.35
N PHE A 137 16.86 17.17 10.20
CA PHE A 137 17.06 17.36 11.62
C PHE A 137 17.65 16.11 12.29
N ALA A 138 17.18 14.91 11.92
CA ALA A 138 17.73 13.64 12.39
C ALA A 138 19.19 13.44 11.99
N ALA A 139 19.55 13.79 10.75
CA ALA A 139 20.93 13.77 10.28
C ALA A 139 21.84 14.73 11.06
N LEU A 140 21.37 15.96 11.30
CA LEU A 140 22.10 16.95 12.09
C LEU A 140 22.26 16.51 13.54
N ALA A 141 21.21 15.97 14.17
CA ALA A 141 21.24 15.47 15.54
C ALA A 141 22.19 14.26 15.68
N ALA A 142 22.16 13.32 14.73
CA ALA A 142 23.07 12.19 14.68
C ALA A 142 24.53 12.63 14.54
N LEU A 143 24.81 13.58 13.64
CA LEU A 143 26.15 14.12 13.43
C LEU A 143 26.65 14.85 14.68
N ALA A 144 25.84 15.76 15.23
CA ALA A 144 26.19 16.51 16.44
C ALA A 144 26.41 15.56 17.63
N GLY A 145 25.53 14.57 17.83
CA GLY A 145 25.68 13.55 18.87
C GLY A 145 26.98 12.76 18.73
N SER A 146 27.30 12.29 17.52
CA SER A 146 28.54 11.54 17.28
C SER A 146 29.80 12.40 17.41
N LEU A 147 29.76 13.68 17.03
CA LEU A 147 30.92 14.57 17.19
C LEU A 147 31.16 14.94 18.66
N LEU A 148 30.10 15.23 19.42
CA LEU A 148 30.18 15.70 20.80
C LEU A 148 30.38 14.56 21.81
N LEU A 149 29.76 13.40 21.55
CA LEU A 149 29.73 12.27 22.48
C LEU A 149 30.49 11.03 21.96
N GLY A 150 30.82 10.95 20.68
CA GLY A 150 31.50 9.79 20.09
C GLY A 150 32.79 9.36 20.81
N PRO A 151 33.73 10.27 21.10
CA PRO A 151 34.92 9.92 21.90
C PRO A 151 34.58 9.36 23.29
N ARG A 152 33.44 9.77 23.85
CA ARG A 152 32.95 9.35 25.17
C ARG A 152 32.16 8.03 25.13
N TRP A 153 31.62 7.64 23.97
CA TRP A 153 31.00 6.32 23.75
C TRP A 153 32.05 5.21 23.52
N LEU A 154 33.28 5.57 23.12
CA LEU A 154 34.41 4.64 23.08
C LEU A 154 35.05 4.42 24.45
N ALA A 155 34.91 5.39 25.35
CA ALA A 155 35.53 5.39 26.66
C ALA A 155 34.65 4.66 27.69
N ASP A 156 34.49 3.35 27.53
CA ASP A 156 33.99 2.51 28.62
C ASP A 156 35.11 2.33 29.66
N GLY A 157 34.91 2.88 30.87
CA GLY A 157 35.74 2.59 32.04
C GLY A 157 36.48 3.77 32.69
N PHE A 158 36.54 4.96 32.09
CA PHE A 158 37.18 6.12 32.74
C PHE A 158 36.17 7.24 33.05
N ALA A 159 35.93 7.43 34.35
CA ALA A 159 35.05 8.46 34.90
C ALA A 159 35.62 9.87 34.65
N GLY A 160 35.25 10.49 33.53
CA GLY A 160 35.44 11.93 33.30
C GLY A 160 34.26 12.74 33.86
N ARG A 161 34.53 13.97 34.32
CA ARG A 161 33.51 14.93 34.79
C ARG A 161 32.53 15.29 33.66
N GLY A 162 31.23 15.09 33.89
CA GLY A 162 30.13 15.28 32.94
C GLY A 162 28.99 14.28 33.17
N LEU A 163 28.03 14.17 32.23
CA LEU A 163 26.96 13.16 32.27
C LEU A 163 27.54 11.76 32.58
N GLY A 164 26.92 11.04 33.52
CA GLY A 164 27.35 9.69 33.92
C GLY A 164 27.35 8.72 32.71
N PRO A 165 28.12 7.62 32.77
CA PRO A 165 28.21 6.66 31.66
C PRO A 165 26.83 6.16 31.20
N ALA A 166 25.92 5.89 32.13
CA ALA A 166 24.54 5.50 31.83
C ALA A 166 23.74 6.57 31.04
N ALA A 167 23.93 7.86 31.34
CA ALA A 167 23.21 8.93 30.64
C ALA A 167 23.69 9.11 29.20
N ARG A 168 24.97 8.85 28.91
CA ARG A 168 25.54 8.92 27.55
C ARG A 168 25.03 7.79 26.65
N ASP A 169 24.82 6.61 27.22
CA ASP A 169 24.27 5.46 26.52
C ASP A 169 22.80 5.67 26.20
N VAL A 170 22.03 6.26 27.13
CA VAL A 170 20.65 6.67 26.88
C VAL A 170 20.57 7.65 25.70
N VAL A 171 21.47 8.64 25.61
CA VAL A 171 21.49 9.57 24.47
C VAL A 171 21.74 8.84 23.15
N LEU A 172 22.66 7.86 23.10
CA LEU A 172 22.89 7.08 21.89
C LEU A 172 21.64 6.30 21.48
N VAL A 173 20.99 5.63 22.44
CA VAL A 173 19.76 4.86 22.16
C VAL A 173 18.62 5.78 21.72
N LEU A 174 18.47 6.96 22.33
CA LEU A 174 17.48 7.94 21.92
C LEU A 174 17.75 8.50 20.52
N LEU A 175 19.02 8.72 20.15
CA LEU A 175 19.38 9.12 18.80
C LEU A 175 19.12 8.01 17.78
N ILE A 176 19.41 6.75 18.12
CA ILE A 176 19.06 5.60 17.28
C ILE A 176 17.53 5.55 17.09
N ALA A 177 16.77 5.63 18.18
CA ALA A 177 15.31 5.65 18.14
C ALA A 177 14.77 6.78 17.27
N PHE A 178 15.34 7.98 17.42
CA PHE A 178 14.96 9.15 16.64
C PHE A 178 15.22 8.98 15.14
N VAL A 179 16.41 8.49 14.76
CA VAL A 179 16.76 8.24 13.36
C VAL A 179 15.97 7.08 12.77
N THR A 180 15.73 6.02 13.55
CA THR A 180 14.86 4.92 13.14
C THR A 180 13.46 5.45 12.82
N VAL A 181 12.87 6.29 13.69
CA VAL A 181 11.56 6.91 13.46
C VAL A 181 11.58 7.81 12.22
N ALA A 182 12.63 8.62 12.03
CA ALA A 182 12.79 9.44 10.84
C ALA A 182 12.91 8.63 9.54
N SER A 183 13.42 7.39 9.61
CA SER A 183 13.49 6.50 8.45
C SER A 183 12.22 5.70 8.18
N LEU A 184 11.22 5.72 9.08
CA LEU A 184 9.99 4.94 8.93
C LEU A 184 9.17 5.39 7.73
N ALA A 185 9.05 6.70 7.50
CA ALA A 185 8.27 7.24 6.38
C ALA A 185 8.85 6.80 5.03
N ALA A 186 10.17 6.84 4.90
CA ALA A 186 10.88 6.42 3.70
C ALA A 186 10.85 4.89 3.51
N VAL A 187 11.52 4.15 4.39
CA VAL A 187 11.84 2.73 4.13
C VAL A 187 10.92 1.78 4.91
N GLY A 188 10.11 2.28 5.84
CA GLY A 188 9.28 1.45 6.72
C GLY A 188 10.04 0.89 7.93
N ALA A 189 9.29 0.44 8.93
CA ALA A 189 9.82 -0.11 10.18
C ALA A 189 10.72 -1.32 9.98
N LEU A 190 10.36 -2.19 9.03
CA LEU A 190 11.10 -3.41 8.77
C LEU A 190 12.43 -3.16 8.06
N LEU A 191 12.53 -2.11 7.24
CA LEU A 191 13.72 -1.84 6.43
C LEU A 191 14.58 -0.70 6.97
N ALA A 192 14.10 0.07 7.95
CA ALA A 192 14.90 1.05 8.71
C ALA A 192 16.20 0.45 9.26
N THR A 193 16.13 -0.77 9.80
CA THR A 193 17.32 -1.51 10.26
C THR A 193 18.27 -1.84 9.12
N VAL A 194 17.76 -2.15 7.93
CA VAL A 194 18.61 -2.45 6.77
C VAL A 194 19.44 -1.22 6.42
N LEU A 195 18.81 -0.05 6.35
CA LEU A 195 19.50 1.21 6.08
C LEU A 195 20.56 1.55 7.15
N LEU A 196 20.27 1.29 8.43
CA LEU A 196 21.17 1.59 9.55
C LEU A 196 22.33 0.58 9.68
N VAL A 197 22.07 -0.71 9.51
CA VAL A 197 23.00 -1.79 9.90
C VAL A 197 23.80 -2.31 8.71
N VAL A 198 23.15 -2.56 7.57
CA VAL A 198 23.80 -3.29 6.46
C VAL A 198 24.94 -2.50 5.84
N PRO A 199 24.80 -1.21 5.45
CA PRO A 199 25.92 -0.44 4.91
C PRO A 199 27.08 -0.36 5.92
N ALA A 200 26.77 -0.19 7.21
CA ALA A 200 27.76 -0.10 8.27
C ALA A 200 28.51 -1.42 8.49
N ALA A 201 27.81 -2.54 8.42
CA ALA A 201 28.41 -3.87 8.48
C ALA A 201 29.28 -4.14 7.24
N THR A 202 28.82 -3.76 6.05
CA THR A 202 29.57 -3.89 4.79
C THR A 202 30.90 -3.15 4.85
N THR A 203 30.88 -1.86 5.19
CA THR A 203 32.10 -1.04 5.24
C THR A 203 33.04 -1.45 6.37
N ARG A 204 32.53 -2.03 7.46
CA ARG A 204 33.34 -2.61 8.54
C ARG A 204 34.21 -3.77 8.05
N LEU A 205 33.82 -4.45 6.97
CA LEU A 205 34.64 -5.49 6.36
C LEU A 205 35.92 -4.92 5.71
N LEU A 206 35.90 -3.64 5.33
CA LEU A 206 36.91 -2.98 4.51
C LEU A 206 37.80 -2.01 5.31
N THR A 207 37.27 -1.41 6.38
CA THR A 207 37.97 -0.39 7.18
C THR A 207 37.80 -0.61 8.68
N ALA A 208 38.90 -0.42 9.42
CA ALA A 208 38.91 -0.45 10.88
C ALA A 208 38.96 0.96 11.52
N ARG A 209 39.26 2.01 10.75
CA ARG A 209 39.39 3.38 11.27
C ARG A 209 38.02 4.04 11.38
N MET A 210 37.67 4.56 12.54
CA MET A 210 36.32 5.09 12.82
C MET A 210 35.85 6.16 11.81
N ARG A 211 36.67 7.19 11.55
CA ARG A 211 36.28 8.28 10.61
C ARG A 211 36.07 7.77 9.19
N THR A 212 36.98 6.94 8.70
CA THR A 212 36.87 6.32 7.38
C THR A 212 35.67 5.38 7.32
N TRP A 213 35.41 4.63 8.39
CA TRP A 213 34.25 3.76 8.49
C TRP A 213 32.94 4.54 8.40
N GLN A 214 32.79 5.64 9.13
CA GLN A 214 31.61 6.51 9.06
C GLN A 214 31.43 7.12 7.66
N LEU A 215 32.47 7.75 7.10
CA LEU A 215 32.39 8.37 5.78
C LEU A 215 32.08 7.36 4.67
N SER A 216 32.75 6.21 4.67
CA SER A 216 32.46 5.14 3.71
C SER A 216 31.05 4.60 3.88
N THR A 217 30.51 4.54 5.09
CA THR A 217 29.13 4.09 5.34
C THR A 217 28.12 5.09 4.80
N ILE A 218 28.33 6.40 5.01
CA ILE A 218 27.46 7.45 4.45
C ILE A 218 27.43 7.35 2.93
N VAL A 219 28.60 7.23 2.30
CA VAL A 219 28.71 7.11 0.84
C VAL A 219 28.03 5.84 0.34
N LEU A 220 28.26 4.71 0.99
CA LEU A 220 27.67 3.44 0.57
C LEU A 220 26.14 3.46 0.71
N ALA A 221 25.61 3.92 1.86
CA ALA A 221 24.18 4.03 2.08
C ALA A 221 23.51 4.96 1.06
N ALA A 222 24.16 6.07 0.69
CA ALA A 222 23.68 6.98 -0.34
C ALA A 222 23.62 6.31 -1.73
N LEU A 223 24.67 5.57 -2.11
CA LEU A 223 24.72 4.87 -3.39
C LEU A 223 23.70 3.72 -3.46
N GLU A 224 23.59 2.91 -2.41
CA GLU A 224 22.61 1.82 -2.31
C GLU A 224 21.18 2.37 -2.33
N GLY A 225 20.94 3.46 -1.61
CA GLY A 225 19.65 4.13 -1.56
C GLY A 225 19.22 4.74 -2.91
N VAL A 226 20.09 5.52 -3.55
CA VAL A 226 19.82 6.11 -4.88
C VAL A 226 19.68 5.03 -5.95
N GLY A 227 20.55 4.02 -5.92
CA GLY A 227 20.45 2.86 -6.82
C GLY A 227 19.16 2.07 -6.61
N GLY A 228 18.71 1.93 -5.36
CA GLY A 228 17.45 1.27 -5.02
C GLY A 228 16.23 2.03 -5.51
N MET A 229 16.22 3.35 -5.35
CA MET A 229 15.17 4.21 -5.92
C MET A 229 15.11 4.10 -7.45
N TRP A 230 16.26 4.11 -8.11
CA TRP A 230 16.33 3.94 -9.56
C TRP A 230 15.82 2.57 -10.01
N LEU A 231 16.26 1.49 -9.34
CA LEU A 231 15.78 0.14 -9.62
C LEU A 231 14.27 0.02 -9.41
N ALA A 232 13.74 0.64 -8.35
CA ALA A 232 12.32 0.66 -8.06
C ALA A 232 11.51 1.33 -9.16
N PHE A 233 12.01 2.45 -9.68
CA PHE A 233 11.39 3.18 -10.79
C PHE A 233 11.33 2.36 -12.08
N GLU A 234 12.43 1.68 -12.43
CA GLU A 234 12.53 0.89 -13.66
C GLU A 234 11.80 -0.46 -13.56
N ALA A 235 11.93 -1.15 -12.42
CA ALA A 235 11.36 -2.48 -12.21
C ALA A 235 9.92 -2.46 -11.66
N ASP A 236 9.35 -1.27 -11.38
CA ASP A 236 8.01 -1.08 -10.83
C ASP A 236 7.78 -1.87 -9.51
N VAL A 237 8.78 -1.81 -8.63
CA VAL A 237 8.76 -2.47 -7.31
C VAL A 237 8.79 -1.43 -6.18
N PRO A 238 8.33 -1.78 -4.96
CA PRO A 238 8.41 -0.89 -3.81
C PRO A 238 9.86 -0.41 -3.54
N PRO A 239 10.11 0.90 -3.38
CA PRO A 239 11.48 1.39 -3.29
C PRO A 239 12.26 0.93 -2.06
N GLY A 240 11.59 0.78 -0.91
CA GLY A 240 12.24 0.23 0.28
C GLY A 240 12.80 -1.18 0.02
N ALA A 241 12.01 -2.06 -0.59
CA ALA A 241 12.43 -3.43 -0.91
C ALA A 241 13.60 -3.45 -1.88
N ALA A 242 13.60 -2.58 -2.90
CA ALA A 242 14.70 -2.44 -3.85
C ALA A 242 16.01 -2.01 -3.16
N ILE A 243 15.96 -1.00 -2.27
CA ILE A 243 17.11 -0.55 -1.49
C ILE A 243 17.66 -1.70 -0.64
N ALA A 244 16.80 -2.46 0.02
CA ALA A 244 17.21 -3.56 0.88
C ALA A 244 17.88 -4.70 0.10
N VAL A 245 17.33 -5.08 -1.05
CA VAL A 245 17.93 -6.09 -1.94
C VAL A 245 19.31 -5.67 -2.41
N ILE A 246 19.49 -4.41 -2.81
CA ILE A 246 20.79 -3.88 -3.23
C ILE A 246 21.78 -3.90 -2.05
N ALA A 247 21.40 -3.38 -0.88
CA ALA A 247 22.28 -3.32 0.29
C ALA A 247 22.76 -4.71 0.74
N VAL A 248 21.84 -5.70 0.80
CA VAL A 248 22.19 -7.08 1.14
C VAL A 248 23.06 -7.72 0.05
N GLY A 249 22.77 -7.48 -1.22
CA GLY A 249 23.59 -7.96 -2.34
C GLY A 249 25.02 -7.43 -2.29
N VAL A 250 25.19 -6.14 -2.01
CA VAL A 250 26.51 -5.51 -1.85
C VAL A 250 27.25 -6.05 -0.63
N PHE A 251 26.55 -6.29 0.50
CA PHE A 251 27.14 -6.94 1.67
C PHE A 251 27.68 -8.34 1.36
N ILE A 252 26.86 -9.18 0.70
CA ILE A 252 27.26 -10.55 0.32
C ILE A 252 28.48 -10.50 -0.60
N LEU A 253 28.48 -9.62 -1.61
CA LEU A 253 29.61 -9.45 -2.52
C LEU A 253 30.89 -9.05 -1.76
N ALA A 254 30.81 -8.05 -0.87
CA ALA A 254 31.94 -7.60 -0.08
C ALA A 254 32.48 -8.72 0.84
N ALA A 255 31.60 -9.52 1.45
CA ALA A 255 31.97 -10.65 2.28
C ALA A 255 32.69 -11.75 1.49
N LEU A 256 32.18 -12.09 0.30
CA LEU A 256 32.80 -13.07 -0.61
C LEU A 256 34.16 -12.60 -1.11
N LEU A 257 34.28 -11.34 -1.54
CA LEU A 257 35.55 -10.75 -1.97
C LEU A 257 36.59 -10.76 -0.86
N ARG A 258 36.20 -10.42 0.38
CA ARG A 258 37.08 -10.48 1.54
C ARG A 258 37.52 -11.91 1.84
N ALA A 259 36.60 -12.88 1.78
CA ALA A 259 36.92 -14.29 1.98
C ALA A 259 37.88 -14.82 0.90
N ALA A 260 37.70 -14.40 -0.36
CA ALA A 260 38.58 -14.76 -1.48
C ALA A 260 39.98 -14.15 -1.34
N VAL A 261 40.08 -12.87 -0.94
CA VAL A 261 41.37 -12.20 -0.69
C VAL A 261 42.10 -12.82 0.51
N ALA A 262 41.39 -13.21 1.56
CA ALA A 262 41.95 -13.88 2.73
C ALA A 262 42.45 -15.32 2.45
N ARG A 263 41.97 -15.97 1.38
CA ARG A 263 42.25 -17.37 1.02
C ARG A 263 43.22 -17.57 -0.16
N ARG A 264 44.13 -16.64 -0.47
CA ARG A 264 45.01 -16.78 -1.66
C ARG A 264 45.62 -18.20 -1.79
N PRO A 265 45.45 -18.82 -2.97
CA PRO A 265 46.50 -18.68 -3.99
C PRO A 265 46.07 -17.77 -5.14
N ARG A 266 47.08 -17.31 -5.88
CA ARG A 266 47.05 -16.24 -6.89
C ARG A 266 46.25 -16.70 -8.13
N GLY A 267 45.11 -16.08 -8.43
CA GLY A 267 44.43 -16.31 -9.72
C GLY A 267 43.01 -15.78 -9.94
N LEU A 268 42.29 -15.31 -8.91
CA LEU A 268 40.84 -15.03 -9.03
C LEU A 268 40.46 -13.53 -8.95
N ALA A 269 41.38 -12.62 -9.24
CA ALA A 269 41.08 -11.17 -9.27
C ALA A 269 40.31 -10.74 -10.53
N THR A 270 40.22 -11.60 -11.55
CA THR A 270 39.61 -11.27 -12.85
C THR A 270 38.14 -11.65 -12.98
N ALA A 271 37.61 -12.52 -12.11
CA ALA A 271 36.19 -12.93 -12.17
C ALA A 271 35.22 -11.93 -11.49
N ALA A 272 35.69 -11.20 -10.47
CA ALA A 272 34.86 -10.25 -9.72
C ALA A 272 34.53 -8.95 -10.49
N LEU A 273 35.43 -8.48 -11.36
CA LEU A 273 35.16 -7.32 -12.22
C LEU A 273 34.23 -7.65 -13.41
N ALA A 274 34.17 -8.92 -13.84
CA ALA A 274 33.32 -9.34 -14.95
C ALA A 274 31.82 -9.38 -14.58
N VAL A 275 31.49 -9.68 -13.32
CA VAL A 275 30.10 -9.69 -12.83
C VAL A 275 29.56 -8.27 -12.62
N LEU A 276 30.39 -7.32 -12.15
CA LEU A 276 30.00 -5.92 -12.02
C LEU A 276 29.82 -5.22 -13.38
N GLY A 277 30.57 -5.65 -14.40
CA GLY A 277 30.43 -5.18 -15.78
C GLY A 277 29.20 -5.73 -16.51
N ALA A 278 28.78 -6.96 -16.22
CA ALA A 278 27.59 -7.57 -16.82
C ALA A 278 26.27 -6.99 -16.29
N LEU A 279 26.24 -6.46 -15.06
CA LEU A 279 25.07 -5.80 -14.47
C LEU A 279 24.83 -4.37 -14.98
N LEU A 280 25.85 -3.71 -15.56
CA LEU A 280 25.75 -2.34 -16.08
C LEU A 280 25.26 -2.25 -17.53
N LEU A 281 25.10 -3.38 -18.25
CA LEU A 281 24.73 -3.42 -19.67
C LEU A 281 23.26 -3.80 -19.94
N ALA A 282 22.44 -4.04 -18.91
CA ALA A 282 21.04 -4.42 -19.05
C ALA A 282 20.05 -3.22 -19.09
N GLY A 283 20.55 -1.98 -19.14
CA GLY A 283 19.75 -0.75 -18.98
C GLY A 283 19.25 -0.09 -20.27
N CYS A 284 19.23 -0.76 -21.42
CA CYS A 284 18.59 -0.21 -22.62
C CYS A 284 17.08 -0.43 -22.54
N GLY A 285 16.40 0.42 -21.77
CA GLY A 285 14.94 0.49 -21.73
C GLY A 285 14.38 0.90 -23.10
N ALA A 286 13.50 0.09 -23.66
CA ALA A 286 12.71 0.46 -24.81
C ALA A 286 11.77 1.61 -24.42
N THR A 287 11.98 2.78 -25.01
CA THR A 287 11.06 3.91 -24.86
C THR A 287 9.73 3.54 -25.51
N ALA A 288 8.69 3.31 -24.70
CA ALA A 288 7.33 3.15 -25.20
C ALA A 288 6.94 4.43 -25.97
N GLN A 289 6.75 4.28 -27.27
CA GLN A 289 6.36 5.37 -28.15
C GLN A 289 4.89 5.73 -27.84
N SER A 290 4.67 6.99 -27.47
CA SER A 290 3.34 7.55 -27.27
C SER A 290 2.58 7.51 -28.60
N ASP A 291 1.37 6.98 -28.58
CA ASP A 291 0.40 6.96 -29.69
C ASP A 291 -0.17 8.37 -30.00
N GLY A 292 0.33 9.43 -29.35
CA GLY A 292 -0.04 10.82 -29.60
C GLY A 292 -1.44 11.23 -29.12
N ARG A 293 -2.24 10.29 -28.62
CA ARG A 293 -3.59 10.52 -28.07
C ARG A 293 -3.54 11.11 -26.65
N PRO A 294 -4.50 11.98 -26.27
CA PRO A 294 -4.71 12.39 -24.88
C PRO A 294 -4.88 11.16 -23.98
N LEU A 295 -4.19 11.14 -22.84
CA LEU A 295 -4.27 10.06 -21.86
C LEU A 295 -5.25 10.44 -20.74
N VAL A 296 -6.21 9.56 -20.46
CA VAL A 296 -7.06 9.65 -19.26
C VAL A 296 -6.77 8.47 -18.34
N VAL A 297 -6.45 8.76 -17.09
CA VAL A 297 -6.17 7.73 -16.08
C VAL A 297 -7.40 7.57 -15.20
N ALA A 298 -7.85 6.35 -14.99
CA ALA A 298 -8.94 6.00 -14.09
C ALA A 298 -8.44 5.13 -12.93
N THR A 299 -8.89 5.40 -11.71
CA THR A 299 -8.49 4.61 -10.55
C THR A 299 -9.07 3.20 -10.60
N THR A 300 -10.35 3.05 -10.95
CA THR A 300 -11.04 1.76 -10.97
C THR A 300 -11.25 1.20 -12.37
N THR A 301 -11.37 -0.12 -12.46
CA THR A 301 -11.61 -0.82 -13.72
C THR A 301 -12.95 -0.47 -14.35
N GLN A 302 -13.97 -0.17 -13.55
CA GLN A 302 -15.30 0.25 -14.00
C GLN A 302 -15.23 1.64 -14.65
N LEU A 303 -14.54 2.59 -14.03
CA LEU A 303 -14.32 3.92 -14.62
C LEU A 303 -13.49 3.83 -15.90
N ALA A 304 -12.44 3.00 -15.90
CA ALA A 304 -11.62 2.79 -17.08
C ALA A 304 -12.45 2.22 -18.25
N ASP A 305 -13.33 1.25 -18.00
CA ASP A 305 -14.21 0.66 -19.02
C ASP A 305 -15.23 1.67 -19.57
N ILE A 306 -15.91 2.41 -18.68
CA ILE A 306 -16.84 3.48 -19.09
C ILE A 306 -16.11 4.53 -19.93
N ALA A 307 -14.92 4.96 -19.48
CA ALA A 307 -14.11 5.94 -20.20
C ALA A 307 -13.62 5.42 -21.55
N ALA A 308 -13.21 4.16 -21.65
CA ALA A 308 -12.76 3.55 -22.89
C ALA A 308 -13.91 3.43 -23.90
N ALA A 309 -15.08 2.93 -23.47
CA ALA A 309 -16.25 2.78 -24.32
C ALA A 309 -16.76 4.09 -24.94
N ILE A 310 -16.48 5.23 -24.28
CA ILE A 310 -16.92 6.57 -24.70
C ILE A 310 -15.79 7.34 -25.38
N GLY A 311 -14.56 7.19 -24.91
CA GLY A 311 -13.39 7.97 -25.30
C GLY A 311 -12.66 7.39 -26.52
N GLU A 312 -12.61 6.07 -26.68
CA GLU A 312 -11.89 5.45 -27.78
C GLU A 312 -12.61 5.62 -29.13
N PRO A 313 -11.86 5.74 -30.25
CA PRO A 313 -10.40 5.71 -30.34
C PRO A 313 -9.72 7.05 -30.02
N ASP A 314 -10.46 8.13 -29.77
CA ASP A 314 -9.95 9.50 -29.69
C ASP A 314 -9.09 9.80 -28.45
N VAL A 315 -9.31 9.04 -27.37
CA VAL A 315 -8.61 9.16 -26.08
C VAL A 315 -8.02 7.80 -25.72
N ALA A 316 -6.80 7.77 -25.18
CA ALA A 316 -6.22 6.59 -24.58
C ALA A 316 -6.62 6.52 -23.10
N VAL A 317 -7.05 5.35 -22.62
CA VAL A 317 -7.49 5.17 -21.23
C VAL A 317 -6.58 4.17 -20.51
N HIS A 318 -6.18 4.51 -19.30
CA HIS A 318 -5.36 3.64 -18.43
C HIS A 318 -6.04 3.42 -17.08
N SER A 319 -6.12 2.17 -16.63
CA SER A 319 -6.65 1.79 -15.32
C SER A 319 -5.51 1.57 -14.34
N ILE A 320 -5.58 2.18 -13.15
CA ILE A 320 -4.62 1.95 -12.06
C ILE A 320 -4.90 0.58 -11.42
N LEU A 321 -6.13 0.36 -10.96
CA LEU A 321 -6.54 -0.95 -10.46
C LEU A 321 -6.60 -1.96 -11.60
N ARG A 322 -6.17 -3.18 -11.29
CA ARG A 322 -6.17 -4.29 -12.23
C ARG A 322 -7.50 -5.03 -12.18
N ARG A 323 -7.84 -5.70 -13.28
CA ARG A 323 -9.02 -6.56 -13.36
C ARG A 323 -8.81 -7.79 -12.48
N ASN A 324 -9.88 -8.28 -11.87
CA ASN A 324 -9.88 -9.49 -11.05
C ASN A 324 -8.81 -9.48 -9.93
N SER A 325 -8.62 -8.34 -9.27
CA SER A 325 -7.75 -8.17 -8.10
C SER A 325 -8.46 -7.43 -6.98
N ASP A 326 -8.10 -7.70 -5.73
CA ASP A 326 -8.59 -6.95 -4.58
C ASP A 326 -8.18 -5.47 -4.68
N ALA A 327 -9.17 -4.58 -4.71
CA ALA A 327 -8.98 -3.14 -4.81
C ALA A 327 -8.59 -2.49 -3.48
N HIS A 328 -8.96 -3.11 -2.36
CA HIS A 328 -8.66 -2.65 -1.03
C HIS A 328 -7.24 -3.04 -0.59
N GLU A 329 -6.65 -4.12 -1.09
CA GLU A 329 -5.22 -4.43 -0.82
C GLU A 329 -4.23 -3.68 -1.73
N TYR A 330 -4.74 -2.85 -2.64
CA TYR A 330 -3.90 -2.20 -3.62
C TYR A 330 -2.94 -1.16 -3.01
N GLU A 331 -1.66 -1.29 -3.36
CA GLU A 331 -0.61 -0.33 -3.04
C GLU A 331 -0.13 0.40 -4.32
N PRO A 332 -0.13 1.75 -4.33
CA PRO A 332 0.39 2.54 -5.43
C PRO A 332 1.84 2.20 -5.81
N ARG A 333 2.14 2.23 -7.12
CA ARG A 333 3.47 1.91 -7.66
C ARG A 333 4.07 3.11 -8.43
N PRO A 334 5.39 3.12 -8.68
CA PRO A 334 6.02 4.14 -9.50
C PRO A 334 5.42 4.29 -10.91
N SER A 335 4.95 3.20 -11.53
CA SER A 335 4.26 3.26 -12.82
C SER A 335 2.94 4.04 -12.78
N ASP A 336 2.20 3.97 -11.69
CA ASP A 336 0.93 4.69 -11.54
C ASP A 336 1.17 6.19 -11.41
N VAL A 337 2.20 6.59 -10.65
CA VAL A 337 2.62 8.00 -10.55
C VAL A 337 3.05 8.54 -11.92
N ARG A 338 3.78 7.74 -12.71
CA ARG A 338 4.16 8.10 -14.09
C ARG A 338 2.96 8.25 -15.00
N ALA A 339 1.98 7.35 -14.91
CA ALA A 339 0.76 7.41 -15.71
C ALA A 339 -0.03 8.68 -15.40
N VAL A 340 -0.22 9.00 -14.12
CA VAL A 340 -0.92 10.21 -13.67
C VAL A 340 -0.17 11.49 -14.07
N ALA A 341 1.16 11.49 -14.00
CA ALA A 341 1.97 12.64 -14.43
C ALA A 341 1.84 12.94 -15.93
N GLY A 342 1.56 11.93 -16.75
CA GLY A 342 1.34 12.07 -18.20
C GLY A 342 -0.12 12.20 -18.61
N ALA A 343 -1.06 12.27 -17.66
CA ALA A 343 -2.49 12.29 -17.94
C ALA A 343 -2.99 13.72 -18.26
N GLU A 344 -3.98 13.80 -19.15
CA GLU A 344 -4.76 15.02 -19.43
C GLU A 344 -5.99 15.15 -18.51
N ALA A 345 -6.44 14.04 -17.93
CA ALA A 345 -7.44 14.02 -16.87
C ALA A 345 -7.30 12.76 -16.00
N VAL A 346 -7.65 12.88 -14.73
CA VAL A 346 -7.68 11.76 -13.77
C VAL A 346 -9.12 11.56 -13.31
N LEU A 347 -9.65 10.34 -13.45
CA LEU A 347 -10.95 9.90 -12.98
C LEU A 347 -10.77 9.13 -11.68
N ILE A 348 -11.35 9.63 -10.58
CA ILE A 348 -11.39 8.94 -9.30
C ILE A 348 -12.83 8.45 -9.03
N SER A 349 -12.96 7.29 -8.41
CA SER A 349 -14.23 6.74 -7.94
C SER A 349 -14.79 7.55 -6.79
N GLY A 350 -13.96 7.98 -5.84
CA GLY A 350 -14.36 8.82 -4.72
C GLY A 350 -15.06 8.04 -3.59
N LEU A 351 -15.74 8.79 -2.69
CA LEU A 351 -16.44 8.25 -1.51
C LEU A 351 -15.55 7.41 -0.57
N GLY A 352 -14.24 7.68 -0.57
CA GLY A 352 -13.26 6.98 0.26
C GLY A 352 -12.70 5.67 -0.34
N PHE A 353 -13.26 5.17 -1.43
CA PHE A 353 -12.83 3.91 -2.06
C PHE A 353 -11.35 3.94 -2.47
N ASP A 354 -10.97 5.00 -3.17
CA ASP A 354 -9.64 5.26 -3.69
C ASP A 354 -8.99 6.43 -2.97
N ALA A 355 -9.05 6.44 -1.62
CA ALA A 355 -8.45 7.48 -0.80
C ALA A 355 -6.95 7.71 -1.09
N TRP A 356 -6.25 6.66 -1.55
CA TRP A 356 -4.86 6.71 -2.00
C TRP A 356 -4.65 7.52 -3.30
N ALA A 357 -5.68 7.82 -4.08
CA ALA A 357 -5.52 8.51 -5.36
C ALA A 357 -5.00 9.95 -5.21
N GLY A 358 -5.39 10.65 -4.14
CA GLY A 358 -4.90 12.00 -3.86
C GLY A 358 -3.38 12.05 -3.63
N GLU A 359 -2.83 10.98 -3.07
CA GLU A 359 -1.40 10.80 -2.83
C GLU A 359 -0.63 10.65 -4.14
N ILE A 360 -1.12 9.81 -5.06
CA ILE A 360 -0.53 9.63 -6.39
C ILE A 360 -0.59 10.95 -7.18
N VAL A 361 -1.72 11.66 -7.14
CA VAL A 361 -1.86 12.96 -7.80
C VAL A 361 -0.81 13.94 -7.28
N LYS A 362 -0.65 14.06 -5.96
CA LYS A 362 0.39 14.90 -5.34
C LYS A 362 1.79 14.48 -5.76
N ALA A 363 2.11 13.18 -5.66
CA ALA A 363 3.42 12.61 -6.00
C ALA A 363 3.80 12.81 -7.48
N SER A 364 2.80 12.80 -8.37
CA SER A 364 2.99 12.97 -9.80
C SER A 364 3.35 14.41 -10.21
N GLY A 365 2.98 15.41 -9.38
CA GLY A 365 3.09 16.82 -9.74
C GLY A 365 2.19 17.25 -10.91
N THR A 366 1.19 16.44 -11.26
CA THR A 366 0.29 16.74 -12.37
C THR A 366 -0.57 17.97 -12.08
N ASN A 367 -0.88 18.73 -13.13
CA ASN A 367 -1.89 19.79 -13.10
C ASN A 367 -3.21 19.34 -13.78
N ALA A 368 -3.30 18.06 -14.15
CA ALA A 368 -4.49 17.52 -14.76
C ALA A 368 -5.70 17.67 -13.82
N PRO A 369 -6.89 18.01 -14.35
CA PRO A 369 -8.10 18.01 -13.55
C PRO A 369 -8.37 16.60 -13.00
N VAL A 370 -8.70 16.55 -11.70
CA VAL A 370 -9.17 15.33 -11.02
C VAL A 370 -10.69 15.37 -10.95
N ILE A 371 -11.35 14.38 -11.54
CA ILE A 371 -12.81 14.28 -11.62
C ILE A 371 -13.27 13.17 -10.68
N ASN A 372 -14.07 13.55 -9.69
CA ASN A 372 -14.69 12.61 -8.76
C ASN A 372 -16.01 12.10 -9.33
N ALA A 373 -15.99 10.87 -9.85
CA ALA A 373 -17.16 10.23 -10.44
C ALA A 373 -18.21 9.87 -9.39
N GLY A 374 -17.81 9.43 -8.19
CA GLY A 374 -18.73 9.09 -7.10
C GLY A 374 -19.50 10.30 -6.58
N ALA A 375 -18.87 11.48 -6.51
CA ALA A 375 -19.55 12.72 -6.18
C ALA A 375 -20.65 13.08 -7.20
N ALA A 376 -20.40 12.86 -8.49
CA ALA A 376 -21.43 13.00 -9.52
C ALA A 376 -22.50 11.90 -9.40
N ALA A 377 -22.07 10.66 -9.13
CA ALA A 377 -22.93 9.49 -8.99
C ALA A 377 -23.90 9.63 -7.80
N THR A 378 -23.56 10.37 -6.75
CA THR A 378 -24.41 10.60 -5.57
C THR A 378 -25.00 12.01 -5.49
N ALA A 379 -24.82 12.84 -6.51
CA ALA A 379 -25.39 14.18 -6.56
C ALA A 379 -26.92 14.16 -6.33
N GLY A 380 -27.38 14.85 -5.29
CA GLY A 380 -28.80 14.91 -4.91
C GLY A 380 -29.32 13.76 -4.06
N ALA A 381 -28.44 12.86 -3.59
CA ALA A 381 -28.79 11.80 -2.65
C ALA A 381 -28.68 12.24 -1.17
N GLY A 382 -29.46 11.61 -0.27
CA GLY A 382 -29.36 11.83 1.18
C GLY A 382 -28.08 11.28 1.79
N ALA A 383 -27.80 11.63 3.06
CA ALA A 383 -26.58 11.27 3.78
C ALA A 383 -26.31 9.74 3.85
N ASP A 384 -27.35 8.91 3.73
CA ASP A 384 -27.28 7.44 3.69
C ASP A 384 -26.66 6.87 2.40
N MET A 385 -26.28 7.70 1.41
CA MET A 385 -25.65 7.26 0.16
C MET A 385 -24.12 7.46 0.12
N GLN A 386 -23.44 7.39 1.26
CA GLN A 386 -21.97 7.43 1.34
C GLN A 386 -21.26 6.12 0.95
N ASP A 387 -22.01 5.05 0.67
CA ASP A 387 -21.51 3.77 0.16
C ASP A 387 -20.69 3.97 -1.15
N PRO A 388 -19.40 3.58 -1.18
CA PRO A 388 -18.50 3.81 -2.30
C PRO A 388 -18.86 3.03 -3.58
N HIS A 389 -19.65 1.96 -3.50
CA HIS A 389 -19.91 1.05 -4.62
C HIS A 389 -21.01 1.56 -5.56
N TRP A 390 -20.97 2.86 -5.89
CA TRP A 390 -21.99 3.54 -6.70
C TRP A 390 -22.22 2.89 -8.06
N TRP A 391 -21.20 2.25 -8.64
CA TRP A 391 -21.29 1.58 -9.94
C TRP A 391 -22.26 0.40 -9.94
N LEU A 392 -22.60 -0.16 -8.78
CA LEU A 392 -23.56 -1.27 -8.68
C LEU A 392 -25.03 -0.82 -8.78
N ASP A 393 -25.29 0.49 -8.81
CA ASP A 393 -26.59 1.07 -9.22
C ASP A 393 -26.46 1.70 -10.62
N PRO A 394 -27.07 1.11 -11.67
CA PRO A 394 -27.10 1.69 -13.02
C PRO A 394 -27.55 3.16 -13.07
N ALA A 395 -28.44 3.61 -12.19
CA ALA A 395 -28.87 5.00 -12.17
C ALA A 395 -27.76 5.96 -11.70
N ALA A 396 -26.92 5.50 -10.76
CA ALA A 396 -25.71 6.22 -10.36
C ALA A 396 -24.62 6.13 -11.45
N GLY A 397 -24.50 4.98 -12.12
CA GLY A 397 -23.63 4.79 -13.28
C GLY A 397 -23.95 5.75 -14.45
N LEU A 398 -25.23 6.06 -14.70
CA LEU A 398 -25.64 7.06 -15.68
C LEU A 398 -25.10 8.46 -15.35
N ARG A 399 -25.19 8.88 -14.08
CA ARG A 399 -24.65 10.17 -13.62
C ARG A 399 -23.12 10.21 -13.67
N ALA A 400 -22.46 9.13 -13.26
CA ALA A 400 -21.01 9.01 -13.38
C ALA A 400 -20.56 9.12 -14.86
N THR A 401 -21.33 8.52 -15.78
CA THR A 401 -21.07 8.59 -17.22
C THR A 401 -21.08 10.04 -17.75
N GLU A 402 -21.94 10.92 -17.21
CA GLU A 402 -21.94 12.35 -17.57
C GLU A 402 -20.64 13.05 -17.13
N ALA A 403 -20.14 12.74 -15.94
CA ALA A 403 -18.87 13.27 -15.44
C ALA A 403 -17.68 12.77 -16.28
N VAL A 404 -17.70 11.48 -16.68
CA VAL A 404 -16.70 10.88 -17.57
C VAL A 404 -16.74 11.52 -18.95
N GLU A 405 -17.93 11.70 -19.56
CA GLU A 405 -18.09 12.40 -20.84
C GLU A 405 -17.47 13.81 -20.78
N ALA A 406 -17.77 14.58 -19.73
CA ALA A 406 -17.23 15.92 -19.56
C ALA A 406 -15.69 15.93 -19.42
N ALA A 407 -15.12 14.92 -18.76
CA ALA A 407 -13.67 14.75 -18.64
C ALA A 407 -13.01 14.43 -19.99
N LEU A 408 -13.60 13.49 -20.74
CA LEU A 408 -13.10 13.08 -22.06
C LEU A 408 -13.16 14.24 -23.07
N ILE A 409 -14.25 15.03 -23.07
CA ILE A 409 -14.37 16.22 -23.95
C ILE A 409 -13.31 17.28 -23.60
N ARG A 410 -12.96 17.44 -22.31
CA ARG A 410 -11.88 18.35 -21.91
C ARG A 410 -10.53 17.86 -22.39
N ALA A 411 -10.25 16.56 -22.27
CA ALA A 411 -9.00 15.95 -22.72
C ALA A 411 -8.86 15.96 -24.26
N ALA A 412 -9.95 15.79 -25.00
CA ALA A 412 -9.97 15.79 -26.46
C ALA A 412 -11.06 16.70 -27.06
N PRO A 413 -10.89 18.05 -27.01
CA PRO A 413 -11.93 18.98 -27.46
C PRO A 413 -12.35 18.82 -28.93
N GLY A 414 -11.43 18.39 -29.80
CA GLY A 414 -11.69 18.14 -31.21
C GLY A 414 -12.61 16.95 -31.47
N ALA A 415 -12.69 15.99 -30.55
CA ALA A 415 -13.53 14.79 -30.66
C ALA A 415 -14.90 14.93 -29.98
N ARG A 416 -15.27 16.14 -29.52
CA ARG A 416 -16.49 16.39 -28.73
C ARG A 416 -17.75 15.71 -29.31
N ALA A 417 -18.03 15.91 -30.59
CA ALA A 417 -19.25 15.38 -31.20
C ALA A 417 -19.29 13.84 -31.21
N ALA A 418 -18.14 13.20 -31.48
CA ALA A 418 -18.02 11.75 -31.49
C ALA A 418 -18.15 11.17 -30.06
N ILE A 419 -17.47 11.79 -29.09
CA ILE A 419 -17.55 11.43 -27.67
C ILE A 419 -19.00 11.54 -27.16
N SER A 420 -19.70 12.65 -27.43
CA SER A 420 -21.09 12.83 -26.97
C SER A 420 -22.08 11.85 -27.63
N ALA A 421 -21.86 11.46 -28.88
CA ALA A 421 -22.65 10.44 -29.56
C ALA A 421 -22.47 9.06 -28.89
N ARG A 422 -21.21 8.66 -28.61
CA ARG A 422 -20.90 7.40 -27.92
C ARG A 422 -21.41 7.40 -26.48
N ALA A 423 -21.25 8.50 -25.73
CA ALA A 423 -21.79 8.64 -24.38
C ALA A 423 -23.31 8.47 -24.34
N SER A 424 -24.03 9.06 -25.29
CA SER A 424 -25.48 8.93 -25.40
C SER A 424 -25.91 7.49 -25.74
N ALA A 425 -25.20 6.82 -26.65
CA ALA A 425 -25.43 5.41 -26.95
C ALA A 425 -25.15 4.50 -25.75
N TYR A 426 -24.08 4.77 -25.00
CA TYR A 426 -23.70 4.03 -23.79
C TYR A 426 -24.77 4.15 -22.69
N ARG A 427 -25.21 5.39 -22.39
CA ARG A 427 -26.29 5.63 -21.43
C ARG A 427 -27.57 4.89 -21.82
N ALA A 428 -27.94 4.89 -23.10
CA ALA A 428 -29.11 4.17 -23.58
C ALA A 428 -28.99 2.64 -23.40
N ARG A 429 -27.79 2.06 -23.57
CA ARG A 429 -27.53 0.64 -23.27
C ARG A 429 -27.68 0.35 -21.78
N LEU A 430 -27.07 1.17 -20.92
CA LEU A 430 -27.16 1.02 -19.46
C LEU A 430 -28.61 1.10 -18.96
N SER A 431 -29.43 2.02 -19.49
CA SER A 431 -30.85 2.11 -19.15
C SER A 431 -31.65 0.88 -19.59
N ARG A 432 -31.37 0.32 -20.77
CA ARG A 432 -32.03 -0.92 -21.23
C ARG A 432 -31.63 -2.12 -20.39
N LEU A 433 -30.34 -2.24 -20.07
CA LEU A 433 -29.80 -3.28 -19.21
C LEU A 433 -30.47 -3.26 -17.83
N ASP A 434 -30.57 -2.09 -17.21
CA ASP A 434 -31.25 -1.90 -15.92
C ASP A 434 -32.70 -2.39 -15.94
N ALA A 435 -33.48 -2.00 -16.96
CA ALA A 435 -34.86 -2.46 -17.12
C ALA A 435 -34.94 -3.99 -17.25
N ALA A 436 -34.08 -4.58 -18.08
CA ALA A 436 -34.04 -6.02 -18.30
C ALA A 436 -33.60 -6.81 -17.06
N ILE A 437 -32.63 -6.30 -16.28
CA ILE A 437 -32.25 -6.90 -14.99
C ILE A 437 -33.43 -6.88 -14.03
N ARG A 438 -34.13 -5.75 -13.92
CA ARG A 438 -35.31 -5.60 -13.05
C ARG A 438 -36.41 -6.60 -13.41
N GLU A 439 -36.75 -6.72 -14.68
CA GLU A 439 -37.73 -7.68 -15.17
C GLU A 439 -37.31 -9.13 -14.90
N CYS A 440 -36.02 -9.43 -15.08
CA CYS A 440 -35.51 -10.78 -14.84
C CYS A 440 -35.56 -11.17 -13.36
N ILE A 441 -35.02 -10.34 -12.46
CA ILE A 441 -34.99 -10.60 -11.02
C ILE A 441 -36.42 -10.67 -10.45
N ALA A 442 -37.36 -9.92 -11.02
CA ALA A 442 -38.77 -9.99 -10.63
C ALA A 442 -39.39 -11.40 -10.78
N ARG A 443 -38.84 -12.25 -11.66
CA ARG A 443 -39.29 -13.65 -11.83
C ARG A 443 -38.91 -14.56 -10.65
N VAL A 444 -37.88 -14.20 -9.88
CA VAL A 444 -37.53 -14.92 -8.64
C VAL A 444 -38.56 -14.54 -7.57
N PRO A 445 -39.22 -15.48 -6.87
CA PRO A 445 -40.18 -15.14 -5.83
C PRO A 445 -39.56 -14.30 -4.71
N ALA A 446 -40.24 -13.25 -4.23
CA ALA A 446 -39.68 -12.31 -3.24
C ALA A 446 -39.10 -12.99 -1.98
N ARG A 447 -39.77 -14.05 -1.48
CA ARG A 447 -39.30 -14.84 -0.31
C ARG A 447 -37.96 -15.54 -0.53
N GLU A 448 -37.56 -15.75 -1.78
CA GLU A 448 -36.34 -16.47 -2.19
C GLU A 448 -35.20 -15.49 -2.50
N ARG A 449 -35.48 -14.17 -2.52
CA ARG A 449 -34.49 -13.13 -2.79
C ARG A 449 -33.68 -12.77 -1.56
N ARG A 450 -33.10 -13.77 -0.90
CA ARG A 450 -32.28 -13.61 0.31
C ARG A 450 -30.90 -14.19 0.05
N ILE A 451 -29.87 -13.38 0.27
CA ILE A 451 -28.49 -13.75 -0.04
C ILE A 451 -27.56 -13.41 1.13
N VAL A 452 -26.40 -14.05 1.12
CA VAL A 452 -25.20 -13.60 1.84
C VAL A 452 -24.09 -13.39 0.81
N THR A 453 -23.29 -12.34 0.99
CA THR A 453 -22.14 -12.01 0.14
C THR A 453 -20.85 -11.98 0.96
N ASP A 454 -19.71 -11.95 0.30
CA ASP A 454 -18.41 -11.84 0.99
C ASP A 454 -18.29 -10.54 1.80
N HIS A 455 -18.49 -9.38 1.19
CA HIS A 455 -18.51 -8.11 1.93
C HIS A 455 -19.69 -7.21 1.51
N ASP A 456 -19.88 -6.08 2.20
CA ASP A 456 -20.98 -5.15 1.96
C ASP A 456 -20.74 -4.23 0.75
N ALA A 457 -20.67 -4.84 -0.43
CA ALA A 457 -20.47 -4.14 -1.70
C ALA A 457 -21.79 -3.98 -2.47
N LEU A 458 -22.63 -5.02 -2.46
CA LEU A 458 -23.80 -5.12 -3.34
C LEU A 458 -25.02 -4.36 -2.84
N GLY A 459 -24.96 -3.65 -1.71
CA GLY A 459 -26.10 -3.00 -1.08
C GLY A 459 -26.92 -2.12 -2.04
N ARG A 460 -26.27 -1.37 -2.93
CA ARG A 460 -26.96 -0.57 -3.96
C ARG A 460 -27.69 -1.41 -5.00
N PHE A 461 -27.04 -2.47 -5.51
CA PHE A 461 -27.62 -3.38 -6.49
C PHE A 461 -28.84 -4.09 -5.90
N THR A 462 -28.71 -4.64 -4.69
CA THR A 462 -29.72 -5.45 -4.05
C THR A 462 -30.94 -4.61 -3.67
N ARG A 463 -30.75 -3.40 -3.11
CA ARG A 463 -31.85 -2.44 -2.87
C ARG A 463 -32.61 -2.08 -4.15
N ARG A 464 -31.90 -1.88 -5.27
CA ARG A 464 -32.50 -1.50 -6.54
C ARG A 464 -33.42 -2.58 -7.11
N TYR A 465 -33.05 -3.86 -6.95
CA TYR A 465 -33.78 -4.99 -7.52
C TYR A 465 -34.60 -5.79 -6.49
N GLY A 466 -34.68 -5.31 -5.25
CA GLY A 466 -35.49 -5.91 -4.18
C GLY A 466 -34.97 -7.27 -3.73
N ILE A 467 -33.66 -7.34 -3.46
CA ILE A 467 -32.96 -8.49 -2.90
C ILE A 467 -32.54 -8.12 -1.47
N ASP A 468 -32.80 -9.02 -0.52
CA ASP A 468 -32.44 -8.85 0.89
C ASP A 468 -31.06 -9.47 1.14
N VAL A 469 -30.10 -8.65 1.58
CA VAL A 469 -28.81 -9.14 2.09
C VAL A 469 -29.01 -9.45 3.57
N VAL A 470 -28.95 -10.73 3.93
CA VAL A 470 -29.18 -11.19 5.31
C VAL A 470 -27.94 -10.99 6.17
N GLY A 471 -26.76 -11.02 5.55
CA GLY A 471 -25.50 -10.77 6.21
C GLY A 471 -24.36 -10.81 5.20
N VAL A 472 -23.17 -10.47 5.67
CA VAL A 472 -21.94 -10.47 4.88
C VAL A 472 -20.84 -11.17 5.67
N VAL A 473 -19.97 -11.90 4.99
CA VAL A 473 -18.87 -12.64 5.61
C VAL A 473 -17.88 -11.71 6.31
N MET A 474 -17.65 -10.53 5.71
CA MET A 474 -16.75 -9.48 6.15
C MET A 474 -17.57 -8.18 6.29
N PRO A 475 -18.01 -7.81 7.51
CA PRO A 475 -18.89 -6.66 7.75
C PRO A 475 -18.27 -5.29 7.48
N ALA A 476 -16.94 -5.19 7.51
CA ALA A 476 -16.26 -3.95 7.16
C ALA A 476 -16.49 -3.64 5.68
N ALA A 477 -16.72 -2.38 5.34
CA ALA A 477 -16.81 -1.88 3.96
C ALA A 477 -15.45 -1.94 3.21
N VAL A 478 -14.48 -2.68 3.74
CA VAL A 478 -13.15 -2.95 3.21
C VAL A 478 -12.79 -4.42 3.52
N SER A 479 -12.25 -5.15 2.54
CA SER A 479 -11.91 -6.59 2.64
C SER A 479 -10.80 -6.93 3.65
N ARG A 480 -10.16 -5.92 4.27
CA ARG A 480 -8.96 -6.10 5.10
C ARG A 480 -9.23 -6.67 6.50
N ALA A 481 -10.46 -6.54 7.02
CA ALA A 481 -10.82 -7.04 8.34
C ALA A 481 -11.39 -8.46 8.25
N GLN A 482 -10.67 -9.44 8.79
CA GLN A 482 -11.20 -10.81 8.91
C GLN A 482 -12.21 -10.87 10.05
N ALA A 483 -13.42 -11.37 9.77
CA ALA A 483 -14.43 -11.58 10.79
C ALA A 483 -13.95 -12.56 11.87
N SER A 484 -14.29 -12.29 13.14
CA SER A 484 -13.92 -13.17 14.24
C SER A 484 -14.70 -14.50 14.17
N ALA A 485 -14.19 -15.55 14.80
CA ALA A 485 -14.91 -16.83 14.87
C ALA A 485 -16.31 -16.71 15.52
N GLY A 486 -16.48 -15.74 16.44
CA GLY A 486 -17.78 -15.45 17.05
C GLY A 486 -18.77 -14.78 16.08
N ASP A 487 -18.28 -13.89 15.22
CA ASP A 487 -19.08 -13.20 14.21
C ASP A 487 -19.53 -14.19 13.13
N LEU A 488 -18.62 -15.06 12.67
CA LEU A 488 -18.94 -16.13 11.72
C LEU A 488 -20.01 -17.08 12.26
N ALA A 489 -19.87 -17.52 13.52
CA ALA A 489 -20.88 -18.36 14.15
C ALA A 489 -22.24 -17.66 14.31
N THR A 490 -22.24 -16.33 14.43
CA THR A 490 -23.47 -15.52 14.48
C THR A 490 -24.14 -15.45 13.11
N LEU A 491 -23.37 -15.14 12.07
CA LEU A 491 -23.82 -15.14 10.68
C LEU A 491 -24.39 -16.50 10.26
N GLU A 492 -23.74 -17.62 10.61
CA GLU A 492 -24.26 -18.96 10.32
C GLU A 492 -25.62 -19.25 10.98
N ARG A 493 -25.86 -18.71 12.19
CA ARG A 493 -27.17 -18.82 12.84
C ARG A 493 -28.21 -17.97 12.14
N GLU A 494 -27.84 -16.78 11.68
CA GLU A 494 -28.72 -15.87 10.94
C GLU A 494 -29.09 -16.45 9.57
N ILE A 495 -28.13 -17.02 8.84
CA ILE A 495 -28.35 -17.75 7.57
C ILE A 495 -29.41 -18.84 7.76
N ARG A 496 -29.24 -19.69 8.78
CA ARG A 496 -30.18 -20.78 9.08
C ARG A 496 -31.56 -20.26 9.48
N ARG A 497 -31.63 -19.22 10.32
CA ARG A 497 -32.89 -18.62 10.79
C ARG A 497 -33.66 -17.93 9.66
N ALA A 498 -32.96 -17.22 8.78
CA ALA A 498 -33.55 -16.51 7.65
C ALA A 498 -33.86 -17.43 6.46
N GLY A 499 -33.37 -18.68 6.49
CA GLY A 499 -33.55 -19.65 5.41
C GLY A 499 -32.85 -19.23 4.12
N VAL A 500 -31.66 -18.62 4.24
CA VAL A 500 -30.86 -18.24 3.07
C VAL A 500 -30.38 -19.51 2.38
N ARG A 501 -30.59 -19.58 1.06
CA ARG A 501 -30.27 -20.76 0.26
C ARG A 501 -28.86 -20.74 -0.32
N VAL A 502 -28.28 -19.56 -0.45
CA VAL A 502 -27.05 -19.37 -1.21
C VAL A 502 -26.17 -18.28 -0.59
N VAL A 503 -24.88 -18.59 -0.50
CA VAL A 503 -23.81 -17.68 -0.13
C VAL A 503 -22.99 -17.41 -1.39
N PHE A 504 -22.80 -16.15 -1.74
CA PHE A 504 -22.08 -15.74 -2.94
C PHE A 504 -20.67 -15.26 -2.59
N PRO A 505 -19.62 -15.95 -3.07
CA PRO A 505 -18.27 -15.42 -2.99
C PRO A 505 -18.09 -14.24 -3.96
N GLU A 506 -17.02 -13.49 -3.78
CA GLU A 506 -16.63 -12.40 -4.66
C GLU A 506 -15.43 -12.76 -5.54
N ALA A 507 -15.51 -12.37 -6.80
CA ALA A 507 -14.44 -12.53 -7.77
C ALA A 507 -13.27 -11.60 -7.45
N GLY A 508 -12.07 -12.16 -7.35
CA GLY A 508 -10.86 -11.43 -6.95
C GLY A 508 -10.50 -11.59 -5.48
N LEU A 509 -11.39 -12.17 -4.66
CA LEU A 509 -11.15 -12.50 -3.25
C LEU A 509 -11.01 -14.02 -3.04
N SER A 510 -10.50 -14.41 -1.87
CA SER A 510 -10.44 -15.82 -1.46
C SER A 510 -11.83 -16.33 -1.02
N SER A 511 -12.39 -17.29 -1.74
CA SER A 511 -13.71 -17.86 -1.44
C SER A 511 -13.75 -18.88 -0.29
N SER A 512 -12.63 -19.13 0.39
CA SER A 512 -12.52 -20.21 1.40
C SER A 512 -13.47 -20.03 2.58
N VAL A 513 -13.66 -18.80 3.06
CA VAL A 513 -14.53 -18.49 4.20
C VAL A 513 -16.00 -18.58 3.80
N ALA A 514 -16.40 -18.01 2.65
CA ALA A 514 -17.75 -18.16 2.11
C ALA A 514 -18.12 -19.63 1.87
N GLN A 515 -17.21 -20.42 1.30
CA GLN A 515 -17.43 -21.87 1.12
C GLN A 515 -17.65 -22.56 2.46
N ARG A 516 -16.87 -22.20 3.48
CA ARG A 516 -16.99 -22.80 4.81
C ARG A 516 -18.31 -22.46 5.47
N ILE A 517 -18.71 -21.19 5.43
CA ILE A 517 -19.98 -20.72 5.99
C ILE A 517 -21.14 -21.42 5.31
N ALA A 518 -21.13 -21.51 3.97
CA ALA A 518 -22.19 -22.18 3.22
C ALA A 518 -22.38 -23.63 3.67
N VAL A 519 -21.28 -24.39 3.80
CA VAL A 519 -21.31 -25.78 4.29
C VAL A 519 -21.82 -25.85 5.72
N ASP A 520 -21.31 -25.02 6.63
CA ASP A 520 -21.68 -25.07 8.05
C ASP A 520 -23.11 -24.58 8.31
N SER A 521 -23.69 -23.82 7.37
CA SER A 521 -25.06 -23.30 7.43
C SER A 521 -26.09 -24.05 6.58
N ASP A 522 -25.70 -25.12 5.88
CA ASP A 522 -26.53 -25.88 4.93
C ASP A 522 -27.07 -25.04 3.74
N ALA A 523 -26.26 -24.07 3.30
CA ALA A 523 -26.51 -23.25 2.12
C ALA A 523 -25.63 -23.70 0.94
N ALA A 524 -26.04 -23.40 -0.28
CA ALA A 524 -25.22 -23.59 -1.47
C ALA A 524 -24.19 -22.47 -1.63
N VAL A 525 -23.08 -22.76 -2.30
CA VAL A 525 -22.14 -21.72 -2.77
C VAL A 525 -22.58 -21.29 -4.17
N GLY A 526 -22.84 -19.99 -4.34
CA GLY A 526 -23.20 -19.40 -5.62
C GLY A 526 -21.99 -19.14 -6.52
N ASP A 527 -22.26 -18.72 -7.76
CA ASP A 527 -21.23 -18.22 -8.66
C ASP A 527 -20.57 -16.97 -8.06
N ALA A 528 -19.28 -16.75 -8.32
CA ALA A 528 -18.59 -15.57 -7.83
C ALA A 528 -19.19 -14.28 -8.44
N LEU A 529 -19.52 -13.32 -7.59
CA LEU A 529 -20.05 -12.01 -7.99
C LEU A 529 -18.89 -11.02 -8.18
N HIS A 530 -19.05 -10.08 -9.10
CA HIS A 530 -18.06 -9.03 -9.34
C HIS A 530 -18.52 -7.73 -8.66
N ALA A 531 -17.83 -7.29 -7.62
CA ALA A 531 -18.12 -5.98 -7.02
C ALA A 531 -17.01 -4.97 -7.34
N ASP A 532 -15.82 -5.14 -6.75
CA ASP A 532 -14.78 -4.10 -6.79
C ASP A 532 -13.96 -4.06 -8.07
N ALA A 533 -13.85 -5.18 -8.77
CA ALA A 533 -13.13 -5.29 -10.02
C ALA A 533 -13.97 -5.95 -11.11
N LEU A 534 -13.81 -5.45 -12.34
CA LEU A 534 -14.29 -6.14 -13.53
C LEU A 534 -13.61 -7.52 -13.64
N GLY A 535 -14.32 -8.45 -14.28
CA GLY A 535 -13.77 -9.76 -14.62
C GLY A 535 -12.59 -9.67 -15.59
N PRO A 536 -11.95 -10.83 -15.87
CA PRO A 536 -10.84 -10.90 -16.83
C PRO A 536 -11.18 -10.27 -18.18
N GLU A 537 -10.17 -9.72 -18.85
CA GLU A 537 -10.33 -9.14 -20.18
C GLU A 537 -10.85 -10.19 -21.17
N GLY A 538 -11.80 -9.78 -22.04
CA GLY A 538 -12.47 -10.68 -22.97
C GLY A 538 -13.55 -11.60 -22.36
N SER A 539 -13.73 -11.62 -21.04
CA SER A 539 -14.84 -12.36 -20.41
C SER A 539 -16.16 -11.60 -20.46
N ARG A 540 -17.29 -12.29 -20.18
CA ARG A 540 -18.63 -11.68 -20.10
C ARG A 540 -18.68 -10.56 -19.05
N SER A 541 -17.94 -10.66 -17.95
CA SER A 541 -17.84 -9.64 -16.90
C SER A 541 -16.66 -8.67 -17.10
N GLY A 542 -15.98 -8.74 -18.25
CA GLY A 542 -14.85 -7.85 -18.59
C GLY A 542 -15.24 -6.42 -18.96
N THR A 543 -16.52 -6.10 -19.04
CA THR A 543 -17.02 -4.72 -19.21
C THR A 543 -17.96 -4.36 -18.07
N TYR A 544 -18.16 -3.07 -17.79
CA TYR A 544 -19.06 -2.63 -16.73
C TYR A 544 -20.50 -3.11 -16.94
N LEU A 545 -21.01 -2.99 -18.17
CA LEU A 545 -22.33 -3.50 -18.54
C LEU A 545 -22.40 -5.03 -18.40
N GLY A 546 -21.36 -5.73 -18.88
CA GLY A 546 -21.27 -7.18 -18.80
C GLY A 546 -21.18 -7.71 -17.38
N MET A 547 -20.48 -6.98 -16.49
CA MET A 547 -20.40 -7.27 -15.06
C MET A 547 -21.77 -7.21 -14.38
N LEU A 548 -22.54 -6.14 -14.64
CA LEU A 548 -23.91 -6.01 -14.11
C LEU A 548 -24.83 -7.13 -14.61
N ALA A 549 -24.73 -7.48 -15.90
CA ALA A 549 -25.49 -8.58 -16.48
C ALA A 549 -25.11 -9.94 -15.87
N ALA A 550 -23.81 -10.21 -15.72
CA ALA A 550 -23.29 -11.44 -15.13
C ALA A 550 -23.70 -11.59 -13.66
N ASN A 551 -23.64 -10.51 -12.88
CA ASN A 551 -24.10 -10.52 -11.49
C ASN A 551 -25.59 -10.79 -11.38
N ALA A 552 -26.42 -10.15 -12.21
CA ALA A 552 -27.87 -10.39 -12.23
C ALA A 552 -28.20 -11.86 -12.50
N ASP A 553 -27.47 -12.46 -13.45
CA ASP A 553 -27.62 -13.86 -13.86
C ASP A 553 -27.20 -14.83 -12.76
N ALA A 554 -26.02 -14.62 -12.16
CA ALA A 554 -25.52 -15.39 -11.03
C ALA A 554 -26.50 -15.33 -9.84
N LEU A 555 -26.97 -14.13 -9.49
CA LEU A 555 -27.93 -13.91 -8.40
C LEU A 555 -29.24 -14.64 -8.69
N ALA A 556 -29.82 -14.47 -9.89
CA ALA A 556 -31.08 -15.11 -10.24
C ALA A 556 -31.00 -16.63 -10.18
N ARG A 557 -29.93 -17.22 -10.74
CA ARG A 557 -29.71 -18.67 -10.69
C ARG A 557 -29.52 -19.16 -9.26
N GLY A 558 -28.66 -18.52 -8.47
CA GLY A 558 -28.39 -18.95 -7.10
C GLY A 558 -29.62 -18.87 -6.20
N MET A 559 -30.38 -17.78 -6.24
CA MET A 559 -31.58 -17.61 -5.43
C MET A 559 -32.71 -18.60 -5.80
N SER A 560 -32.83 -18.92 -7.10
CA SER A 560 -33.88 -19.80 -7.63
C SER A 560 -33.47 -21.28 -7.78
N ALA A 561 -32.29 -21.66 -7.30
CA ALA A 561 -31.70 -22.99 -7.52
C ALA A 561 -31.70 -23.41 -9.01
N GLY A 562 -31.38 -22.45 -9.89
CA GLY A 562 -31.33 -22.62 -11.35
C GLY A 562 -32.67 -22.46 -12.08
N GLY A 563 -33.77 -22.18 -11.37
CA GLY A 563 -35.10 -22.00 -11.98
C GLY A 563 -35.26 -20.72 -12.81
N VAL A 564 -34.40 -19.73 -12.61
CA VAL A 564 -34.37 -18.46 -13.35
C VAL A 564 -32.94 -18.16 -13.80
N SER A 565 -32.76 -17.86 -15.09
CA SER A 565 -31.51 -17.38 -15.68
C SER A 565 -31.72 -16.00 -16.30
N CYS A 566 -30.77 -15.08 -16.10
CA CYS A 566 -30.77 -13.73 -16.67
C CYS A 566 -29.69 -13.60 -17.76
N GLU A 567 -29.93 -14.19 -18.92
CA GLU A 567 -29.14 -13.93 -20.12
C GLU A 567 -29.54 -12.59 -20.75
N VAL A 568 -29.17 -11.50 -20.08
CA VAL A 568 -29.40 -10.14 -20.57
C VAL A 568 -28.22 -9.70 -21.44
N ASP A 569 -28.51 -9.17 -22.61
CA ASP A 569 -27.52 -8.58 -23.51
C ASP A 569 -27.03 -7.23 -22.97
N ALA A 570 -25.70 -7.10 -22.86
CA ALA A 570 -25.01 -5.94 -22.30
C ALA A 570 -24.48 -4.98 -23.39
#